data_AF-A0A2G9Y6G0-F1
#
_entry.id   AF-A0A2G9Y6G0-F1
#
_cell.length_a   1.000
_cell.length_b   1.000
_cell.length_c   1.000
_cell.angle_alpha   90.00
_cell.angle_beta   90.00
_cell.angle_gamma   90.00
#
_symmetry.space_group_name_H-M   'P 1'
#
loop_
_entity.id
_entity.type
_entity.pdbx_description
1 polymer ?
#
loop_
_entity_poly.entity_id
_entity_poly.type
_entity_poly.pdbx_seq_one_letter_code
_entity_poly.pdbx_strand_id
1 'polypeptide(L)' 'MINKIDLPNADVEKTKKQLVDFLGVKEEEIFEMSAKTGVGTEHLLQTVIKKIPSPKESSIRSRQGG' A
#
# COMPACT_ATOMS: atom_id res chain seq x y z
N MET A 1 -4.98 -1.82 -0.73
CA MET A 1 -5.32 -0.95 0.42
C MET A 1 -6.69 -0.33 0.15
N ILE A 2 -7.55 -0.29 1.16
CA ILE A 2 -8.85 0.36 1.20
C ILE A 2 -8.74 1.54 2.16
N ASN A 3 -9.00 2.75 1.66
CA ASN A 3 -8.98 3.98 2.46
C ASN A 3 -10.42 4.48 2.68
N LYS A 4 -10.58 5.45 3.59
CA LYS A 4 -11.85 6.12 3.95
C LYS A 4 -12.85 5.21 4.68
N ILE A 5 -12.34 4.26 5.47
CA ILE A 5 -13.19 3.37 6.29
C ILE A 5 -14.01 4.12 7.36
N ASP A 6 -13.70 5.40 7.60
CA ASP A 6 -14.42 6.27 8.53
C ASP A 6 -15.78 6.76 7.99
N LEU A 7 -16.06 6.58 6.69
CA LEU A 7 -17.32 7.04 6.12
C LEU A 7 -18.46 6.09 6.49
N PRO A 8 -19.66 6.61 6.85
CA PRO A 8 -20.80 5.77 7.23
C PRO A 8 -21.31 4.88 6.08
N ASN A 9 -20.98 5.24 4.84
CA ASN A 9 -21.32 4.49 3.64
C ASN A 9 -20.14 3.67 3.09
N ALA A 10 -19.04 3.53 3.83
CA ALA A 10 -17.91 2.69 3.41
C ALA A 10 -18.29 1.20 3.51
N ASP A 11 -18.38 0.53 2.37
CA ASP A 11 -18.60 -0.91 2.29
C ASP A 11 -17.25 -1.64 2.15
N VAL A 12 -16.53 -1.73 3.28
CA VAL A 12 -15.16 -2.25 3.36
C VAL A 12 -15.12 -3.74 2.98
N GLU A 13 -16.04 -4.53 3.52
CA GLU A 13 -16.11 -5.97 3.28
C GLU A 13 -16.38 -6.32 1.82
N LYS A 14 -17.34 -5.64 1.18
CA LYS A 14 -17.60 -5.85 -0.24
C LYS A 14 -16.41 -5.43 -1.09
N THR A 15 -15.80 -4.29 -0.81
CA THR A 15 -14.63 -3.79 -1.54
C THR A 15 -13.46 -4.78 -1.41
N LYS A 16 -13.27 -5.35 -0.23
CA LYS A 16 -12.24 -6.35 0.04
C LYS A 16 -12.46 -7.62 -0.80
N LYS A 17 -13.68 -8.16 -0.80
CA LYS A 17 -14.04 -9.30 -1.67
C LYS A 17 -13.81 -8.99 -3.14
N GLN A 18 -14.21 -7.82 -3.61
CA GLN A 18 -13.98 -7.42 -5.00
C GLN A 18 -12.49 -7.35 -5.35
N LEU A 19 -11.63 -6.89 -4.43
CA LEU A 19 -10.18 -6.89 -4.65
C LEU A 19 -9.63 -8.33 -4.75
N VAL A 20 -10.08 -9.23 -3.88
CA VAL A 20 -9.68 -10.65 -3.92
C VAL A 20 -10.14 -11.30 -5.23
N ASP A 21 -11.41 -11.14 -5.58
CA ASP A 21 -12.01 -11.78 -6.75
C ASP A 21 -11.46 -11.24 -8.07
N PHE A 22 -11.20 -9.92 -8.15
CA PHE A 22 -10.79 -9.26 -9.40
C PHE A 22 -9.27 -9.20 -9.58
N LEU A 23 -8.52 -8.96 -8.50
CA LEU A 23 -7.05 -8.79 -8.57
C LEU A 23 -6.29 -10.01 -8.05
N GLY A 24 -6.96 -10.99 -7.45
CA GLY A 24 -6.30 -12.17 -6.89
C GLY A 24 -5.36 -11.87 -5.72
N VAL A 25 -5.53 -10.70 -5.07
CA VAL A 25 -4.75 -10.36 -3.87
C VAL A 25 -5.24 -11.16 -2.68
N LYS A 26 -4.35 -11.48 -1.75
CA LYS A 26 -4.75 -12.14 -0.50
C LYS A 26 -5.47 -11.16 0.41
N GLU A 27 -6.48 -11.64 1.11
CA GLU A 27 -7.28 -10.82 2.00
C GLU A 27 -6.41 -10.18 3.10
N GLU A 28 -5.48 -10.96 3.64
CA GLU A 28 -4.53 -10.54 4.68
C GLU A 28 -3.52 -9.47 4.22
N GLU A 29 -3.38 -9.27 2.90
CA GLU A 29 -2.52 -8.24 2.32
C GLU A 29 -3.26 -6.91 2.09
N ILE A 30 -4.57 -6.87 2.33
CA ILE A 30 -5.40 -5.68 2.15
C ILE A 30 -5.39 -4.84 3.43
N PHE A 31 -4.70 -3.70 3.36
CA PHE A 31 -4.74 -2.70 4.43
C PHE A 31 -6.05 -1.93 4.44
N GLU A 32 -6.72 -1.87 5.58
CA GLU A 32 -7.86 -0.98 5.85
C GLU A 32 -7.36 0.24 6.63
N MET A 33 -7.68 1.45 6.14
CA MET A 33 -7.23 2.67 6.80
C MET A 33 -8.19 3.85 6.63
N SER A 34 -8.02 4.86 7.48
CA SER A 34 -8.60 6.19 7.29
C SER A 34 -7.49 7.24 7.37
N ALA A 35 -7.24 7.90 6.24
CA ALA A 35 -6.32 9.04 6.21
C ALA A 35 -6.86 10.25 6.99
N LYS A 36 -8.17 10.31 7.27
CA LYS A 36 -8.79 11.41 8.02
C LYS A 36 -8.60 11.25 9.53
N THR A 37 -8.80 10.05 10.06
CA THR A 37 -8.68 9.78 11.50
C THR A 37 -7.32 9.23 11.90
N GLY A 38 -6.50 8.84 10.93
CA GLY A 38 -5.18 8.24 11.14
C GLY A 38 -5.21 6.71 11.35
N VAL A 39 -6.39 6.10 11.46
CA VAL A 39 -6.54 4.64 11.65
C VAL A 39 -5.80 3.89 10.55
N GLY A 40 -4.97 2.91 10.94
CA GLY A 40 -4.22 2.05 10.01
C GLY A 40 -2.96 2.68 9.40
N THR A 41 -2.74 3.98 9.56
CA THR A 41 -1.64 4.71 8.89
C THR A 41 -0.26 4.26 9.39
N GLU A 42 -0.06 4.20 10.71
CA GLU A 42 1.23 3.76 11.29
C GLU A 42 1.59 2.35 10.84
N HIS A 43 0.62 1.42 10.91
CA HIS A 43 0.83 0.04 10.49
C HIS A 43 1.19 -0.09 9.01
N LEU A 44 0.53 0.70 8.15
CA LEU A 44 0.85 0.77 6.73
C LEU A 44 2.27 1.26 6.49
N LEU A 45 2.68 2.36 7.14
CA LEU A 45 4.03 2.93 7.00
C LEU A 45 5.10 1.93 7.44
N GLN A 46 4.91 1.28 8.60
CA GLN A 46 5.82 0.25 9.09
C GLN A 46 5.92 -0.94 8.13
N THR A 47 4.80 -1.33 7.52
CA THR A 47 4.82 -2.41 6.53
C THR A 47 5.58 -2.02 5.28
N VAL A 48 5.36 -0.81 4.77
CA VAL A 48 6.05 -0.28 3.59
C VAL A 48 7.57 -0.30 3.81
N ILE A 49 8.04 0.19 4.95
CA ILE A 49 9.47 0.20 5.30
C ILE A 49 10.05 -1.22 5.31
N LYS A 50 9.29 -2.20 5.82
CA LYS A 50 9.75 -3.61 5.91
C LYS A 50 9.70 -4.35 4.58
N LYS A 51 8.71 -4.07 3.73
CA LYS A 51 8.45 -4.84 2.51
C LYS A 51 9.09 -4.24 1.26
N ILE A 52 9.22 -2.93 1.18
CA ILE A 52 9.78 -2.25 0.01
C ILE A 52 11.28 -2.06 0.23
N PRO A 53 12.15 -2.76 -0.53
CA PRO A 53 13.58 -2.55 -0.41
C PRO A 53 13.95 -1.13 -0.86
N SER A 54 14.98 -0.55 -0.24
CA SER A 54 15.54 0.70 -0.71
C SER A 54 15.95 0.57 -2.19
N PRO A 55 15.76 1.64 -2.99
CA PRO A 55 16.20 1.62 -4.38
C PRO A 55 17.69 1.33 -4.45
N LYS A 56 18.09 0.42 -5.35
CA LYS A 56 19.50 0.17 -5.63
C LYS A 56 20.00 1.32 -6.52
N GLU A 57 21.15 1.89 -6.18
CA GLU A 57 21.81 2.87 -7.05
C GLU A 57 21.93 2.30 -8.47
N SER A 58 21.28 2.93 -9.44
CA SER A 58 21.76 2.87 -10.80
C SER A 58 22.96 3.80 -10.85
N SER A 59 24.16 3.25 -10.68
CA SER A 59 25.38 4.00 -10.99
C SER A 59 25.30 4.38 -12.47
N ILE A 60 24.81 5.58 -12.77
CA ILE A 60 25.06 6.21 -14.05
C ILE A 60 26.56 6.43 -14.06
N ARG A 61 27.29 5.50 -14.69
CA ARG A 61 28.69 5.70 -15.01
C ARG A 61 28.75 6.98 -15.84
N SER A 62 29.30 8.03 -15.26
CA SER A 62 29.72 9.23 -15.96
C SER A 62 30.48 8.77 -17.19
N ARG A 63 30.01 9.16 -18.38
CA ARG A 63 30.76 8.95 -19.63
C ARG A 63 32.16 9.52 -19.42
N GLN A 64 33.16 8.64 -19.30
CA GLN A 64 34.55 9.05 -19.38
C GLN A 64 34.76 9.55 -20.80
N GLY A 65 35.02 10.85 -20.91
CA GLY A 65 35.51 11.45 -22.13
C GLY A 65 36.86 10.85 -22.51
N GLY A 66 36.99 10.55 -23.80
CA GLY A 66 38.20 10.15 -24.50
C GLY A 66 37.95 10.39 -25.98
#